data_AF-A0A834L1Y0-F1
#
_entry.id   AF-A0A834L1Y0-F1
#
_cell.length_a   1.000
_cell.length_b   1.000
_cell.length_c   1.000
_cell.angle_alpha   90.00
_cell.angle_beta   90.00
_cell.angle_gamma   90.00
#
_symmetry.space_group_name_H-M   'P 1'
#
loop_
_entity.id
_entity.type
_entity.pdbx_description
1 polymer ?
#
loop_
_entity_poly.entity_id
_entity_poly.type
_entity_poly.pdbx_seq_one_letter_code
_entity_poly.pdbx_strand_id
1 'polypeptide(L)'
;MAVWKPDRFGWSWMVALVLLSSPTMVKASPDVNESEHQPTNVYHDIGVTRNKIVTAQFECYQKIMKENPQSRQEAMCNRTWDGWLCWDDTPAGVTSEQNCPDYFQDFDPSELVTKICTESGNWFLHPVSNRTWTNYTLCNERINEGRMTAMNPFLFGPHRTWIVFGLPLHIFGESFSILKV
;
A
#
# COMPACT_ATOMS: atom_id res chain seq x y z
N MET A 1 -94.21 -7.14 -4.35
CA MET A 1 -93.27 -8.25 -4.63
C MET A 1 -92.69 -8.03 -6.02
N ALA A 2 -91.40 -7.74 -6.12
CA ALA A 2 -90.64 -7.80 -7.36
C ALA A 2 -89.18 -8.12 -6.98
N VAL A 3 -88.76 -9.32 -7.33
CA VAL A 3 -87.40 -9.84 -7.19
C VAL A 3 -86.57 -9.24 -8.32
N TRP A 4 -85.43 -8.63 -8.01
CA TRP A 4 -84.44 -8.23 -9.01
C TRP A 4 -83.20 -9.12 -8.88
N LYS A 5 -82.93 -9.91 -9.92
CA LYS A 5 -81.71 -10.70 -10.11
C LYS A 5 -80.72 -9.85 -10.91
N PRO A 6 -79.46 -9.68 -10.47
CA PRO A 6 -78.46 -8.99 -11.29
C PRO A 6 -77.99 -9.92 -12.41
N ASP A 7 -78.10 -9.43 -13.64
CA ASP A 7 -77.71 -10.13 -14.85
C ASP A 7 -76.20 -10.10 -15.13
N ARG A 8 -75.85 -11.12 -15.90
CA ARG A 8 -74.56 -11.75 -16.08
C ARG A 8 -73.88 -11.17 -17.32
N PHE A 9 -73.33 -9.95 -17.27
CA PHE A 9 -72.60 -9.40 -18.43
C PHE A 9 -71.63 -8.28 -17.99
N GLY A 10 -70.33 -8.59 -17.90
CA GLY A 10 -69.31 -7.57 -17.65
C GLY A 10 -68.05 -7.99 -16.86
N TRP A 11 -67.96 -9.23 -16.38
CA TRP A 11 -66.75 -9.75 -15.72
C TRP A 11 -65.56 -10.03 -16.66
N SER A 12 -65.67 -9.73 -17.95
CA SER A 12 -64.68 -10.11 -18.97
C SER A 12 -63.57 -9.07 -19.22
N TRP A 13 -63.55 -7.92 -18.57
CA TRP A 13 -62.52 -6.90 -18.87
C TRP A 13 -61.72 -6.39 -17.65
N MET A 14 -62.15 -6.66 -16.43
CA MET A 14 -61.44 -6.20 -15.23
C MET A 14 -60.37 -7.18 -14.71
N VAL A 15 -60.30 -8.41 -15.26
CA VAL A 15 -59.27 -9.40 -14.87
C VAL A 15 -58.06 -9.39 -15.81
N ALA A 16 -58.13 -8.69 -16.94
CA ALA A 16 -57.07 -8.66 -17.96
C ALA A 16 -56.11 -7.45 -17.85
N LEU A 17 -56.29 -6.56 -16.87
CA LEU A 17 -55.40 -5.41 -16.63
C LEU A 17 -54.53 -5.55 -15.36
N VAL A 18 -54.48 -6.74 -14.76
CA VAL A 18 -53.62 -7.05 -13.59
C VAL A 18 -52.43 -7.97 -13.94
N LEU A 19 -52.23 -8.31 -15.23
CA LEU A 19 -51.13 -9.17 -15.69
C LEU A 19 -50.08 -8.46 -16.58
N LEU A 20 -49.87 -7.15 -16.40
CA LEU A 20 -48.81 -6.40 -17.13
C LEU A 20 -47.89 -5.55 -16.24
N SER A 21 -47.84 -5.81 -14.94
CA SER A 21 -46.78 -5.26 -14.08
C SER A 21 -46.27 -6.29 -13.09
N SER A 22 -45.74 -7.39 -13.61
CA SER A 22 -44.76 -8.19 -12.87
C SER A 22 -43.41 -7.48 -13.02
N PRO A 23 -42.76 -6.99 -11.95
CA PRO A 23 -41.35 -6.66 -12.07
C PRO A 23 -40.63 -7.97 -12.34
N THR A 24 -40.09 -8.12 -13.55
CA THR A 24 -39.09 -9.14 -13.82
C THR A 24 -37.98 -8.93 -12.80
N MET A 25 -37.84 -9.86 -11.85
CA MET A 25 -36.62 -9.93 -11.06
C MET A 25 -35.50 -10.29 -12.03
N VAL A 26 -34.82 -9.27 -12.55
CA VAL A 26 -33.50 -9.43 -13.13
C VAL A 26 -32.62 -9.92 -12.00
N LYS A 27 -32.36 -11.22 -11.98
CA LYS A 27 -31.27 -11.78 -11.18
C LYS A 27 -29.99 -11.25 -11.82
N ALA A 28 -29.37 -10.26 -11.18
CA ALA A 28 -28.00 -9.89 -11.49
C ALA A 28 -27.12 -11.10 -11.13
N SER A 29 -26.74 -11.87 -12.14
CA SER A 29 -25.61 -12.79 -12.05
C SER A 29 -24.35 -11.94 -12.05
N PRO A 30 -23.43 -12.08 -11.08
CA PRO A 30 -22.09 -11.52 -11.21
C PRO A 30 -21.32 -12.44 -12.16
N ASP A 31 -21.64 -12.40 -13.45
CA ASP A 31 -20.69 -12.86 -14.46
C ASP A 31 -19.65 -11.74 -14.58
N VAL A 32 -18.65 -11.82 -13.70
CA VAL A 32 -17.40 -11.07 -13.82
C VAL A 32 -16.82 -11.47 -15.17
N ASN A 33 -16.96 -10.59 -16.16
CA ASN A 33 -16.21 -10.72 -17.40
C ASN A 33 -14.73 -10.63 -17.00
N GLU A 34 -14.04 -11.75 -17.18
CA GLU A 34 -12.62 -11.90 -16.95
C GLU A 34 -11.89 -11.38 -18.19
N SER A 35 -11.78 -10.06 -18.32
CA SER A 35 -10.85 -9.43 -19.27
C SER A 35 -10.52 -7.98 -18.93
N GLU A 36 -10.11 -7.69 -17.70
CA GLU A 36 -9.31 -6.49 -17.40
C GLU A 36 -8.17 -6.86 -16.43
N HIS A 37 -6.93 -6.79 -16.93
CA HIS A 37 -5.74 -6.80 -16.09
C HIS A 37 -5.72 -5.50 -15.25
N GLN A 38 -6.21 -5.55 -14.01
CA GLN A 38 -6.19 -4.41 -13.06
C GLN A 38 -5.25 -4.73 -11.88
N PRO A 39 -4.24 -3.88 -11.57
CA PRO A 39 -3.29 -4.13 -10.50
C PRO A 39 -3.92 -3.83 -9.14
N THR A 40 -4.43 -4.87 -8.47
CA THR A 40 -5.06 -4.80 -7.13
C THR A 40 -4.10 -4.38 -6.01
N ASN A 41 -2.79 -4.46 -6.23
CA ASN A 41 -1.77 -4.29 -5.19
C ASN A 41 -1.56 -2.80 -4.79
N VAL A 42 -1.58 -1.88 -5.76
CA VAL A 42 -1.24 -0.46 -5.52
C VAL A 42 -2.32 0.26 -4.68
N TYR A 43 -3.61 -0.04 -4.89
CA TYR A 43 -4.68 0.60 -4.13
C TYR A 43 -4.75 0.10 -2.68
N HIS A 44 -4.47 -1.19 -2.45
CA HIS A 44 -4.43 -1.76 -1.11
C HIS A 44 -3.27 -1.17 -0.31
N ASP A 45 -2.11 -0.99 -0.93
CA ASP A 45 -0.91 -0.40 -0.30
C ASP A 45 -1.15 1.05 0.15
N ILE A 46 -1.74 1.89 -0.71
CA ILE A 46 -2.09 3.29 -0.36
C ILE A 46 -3.06 3.36 0.83
N GLY A 47 -4.02 2.43 0.90
CA GLY A 47 -4.94 2.32 2.02
C GLY A 47 -4.23 1.98 3.33
N VAL A 48 -3.31 1.02 3.29
CA VAL A 48 -2.50 0.60 4.46
C VAL A 48 -1.60 1.73 4.94
N THR A 49 -0.86 2.39 4.04
CA THR A 49 -0.01 3.54 4.34
C THR A 49 -0.79 4.65 5.04
N ARG A 50 -1.96 5.03 4.50
CA ARG A 50 -2.81 6.06 5.10
C ARG A 50 -3.28 5.67 6.50
N ASN A 51 -3.69 4.43 6.69
CA ASN A 51 -4.15 3.95 7.99
C ASN A 51 -3.03 4.03 9.04
N LYS A 52 -1.81 3.60 8.70
CA LYS A 52 -0.64 3.70 9.59
C LYS A 52 -0.35 5.15 10.00
N ILE A 53 -0.36 6.09 9.05
CA ILE A 53 -0.11 7.52 9.32
C ILE A 53 -1.19 8.09 10.26
N VAL A 54 -2.46 7.79 10.00
CA VAL A 54 -3.57 8.28 10.85
C VAL A 54 -3.49 7.69 12.26
N THR A 55 -3.13 6.42 12.39
CA THR A 55 -2.91 5.78 13.70
C THR A 55 -1.76 6.45 14.45
N ALA A 56 -0.60 6.64 13.82
CA ALA A 56 0.55 7.29 14.45
C ALA A 56 0.25 8.75 14.83
N GLN A 57 -0.48 9.47 13.98
CA GLN A 57 -0.96 10.81 14.28
C GLN A 57 -1.83 10.82 15.54
N PHE A 58 -2.81 9.92 15.63
CA PHE A 58 -3.70 9.80 16.78
C PHE A 58 -2.92 9.50 18.06
N GLU A 59 -2.02 8.52 18.03
CA GLU A 59 -1.15 8.17 19.16
C GLU A 59 -0.30 9.35 19.63
N CYS A 60 0.26 10.12 18.70
CA CYS A 60 1.02 11.32 19.02
C CYS A 60 0.19 12.38 19.73
N TYR A 61 -1.00 12.69 19.20
CA TYR A 61 -1.88 13.67 19.83
C TYR A 61 -2.38 13.21 21.21
N GLN A 62 -2.65 11.92 21.39
CA GLN A 62 -2.94 11.37 22.71
C GLN A 62 -1.79 11.61 23.69
N LYS A 63 -0.53 11.42 23.26
CA LYS A 63 0.66 11.67 24.09
C LYS A 63 0.82 13.16 24.42
N ILE A 64 0.61 14.05 23.45
CA ILE A 64 0.66 15.51 23.64
C ILE A 64 -0.37 15.97 24.68
N MET A 65 -1.58 15.40 24.66
CA MET A 65 -2.66 15.79 25.58
C MET A 65 -2.50 15.24 27.01
N LYS A 66 -1.74 14.14 27.18
CA LYS A 66 -1.64 13.43 28.46
C LYS A 66 -0.64 14.05 29.44
N GLU A 67 0.40 14.72 28.94
CA GLU A 67 1.49 15.24 29.78
C GLU A 67 1.29 16.70 30.18
N ASN A 68 1.63 17.05 31.43
CA ASN A 68 1.49 18.39 31.98
C ASN A 68 2.71 19.28 31.60
N PRO A 69 2.52 20.44 30.95
CA PRO A 69 3.60 21.37 30.60
C PRO A 69 4.40 21.95 31.79
N GLN A 70 3.90 21.79 33.02
CA GLN A 70 4.41 22.48 34.22
C GLN A 70 5.74 21.96 34.79
N SER A 71 6.36 20.91 34.22
CA SER A 71 7.61 20.35 34.73
C SER A 71 8.89 20.93 34.12
N ARG A 72 8.81 21.90 33.20
CA ARG A 72 9.96 22.34 32.40
C ARG A 72 10.72 23.50 33.06
N GLN A 73 11.90 23.20 33.60
CA GLN A 73 12.83 24.19 34.19
C GLN A 73 13.85 24.75 33.18
N GLU A 74 14.02 24.10 32.02
CA GLU A 74 15.03 24.42 31.01
C GLU A 74 14.38 24.78 29.67
N ALA A 75 15.14 25.46 28.80
CA ALA A 75 14.71 25.71 27.42
C ALA A 75 14.63 24.37 26.67
N MET A 76 13.45 24.05 26.14
CA MET A 76 13.19 22.78 25.47
C MET A 76 12.28 23.01 24.27
N CYS A 77 12.49 22.22 23.21
CA CYS A 77 11.54 22.13 22.11
C CYS A 77 10.34 21.27 22.53
N ASN A 78 9.15 21.80 22.30
CA ASN A 78 7.89 21.12 22.64
C ASN A 78 7.67 19.87 21.78
N ARG A 79 7.03 18.86 22.39
CA ARG A 79 6.48 17.71 21.68
C ARG A 79 5.60 18.16 20.52
N THR A 80 5.79 17.56 19.35
CA THR A 80 5.08 17.96 18.13
C THR A 80 4.87 16.78 17.17
N TRP A 81 3.85 16.91 16.34
CA TRP A 81 3.61 16.05 15.19
C TRP A 81 4.07 16.80 13.94
N ASP A 82 5.03 16.25 13.20
CA ASP A 82 5.58 16.90 12.01
C ASP A 82 4.91 16.46 10.70
N GLY A 83 3.94 15.55 10.78
CA GLY A 83 3.23 15.00 9.64
C GLY A 83 3.44 13.49 9.50
N TRP A 84 4.58 12.96 9.93
CA TRP A 84 4.90 11.53 9.83
C TRP A 84 5.38 10.92 11.15
N LEU A 85 6.12 11.65 11.97
CA LEU A 85 6.63 11.17 13.25
C LEU A 85 6.21 12.06 14.42
N CYS A 86 6.10 11.44 15.59
CA CYS A 86 5.89 12.13 16.84
C CYS A 86 7.23 12.46 17.49
N TRP A 87 7.50 13.72 17.73
CA TRP A 87 8.75 14.20 18.34
C TRP A 87 8.51 14.55 19.78
N ASP A 88 9.26 13.97 20.71
CA ASP A 88 9.18 14.24 22.14
C ASP A 88 9.83 15.56 22.56
N ASP A 89 9.56 15.97 23.81
CA ASP A 89 10.22 17.11 24.42
C ASP A 89 11.74 16.92 24.40
N THR A 90 12.44 17.82 23.71
CA THR A 90 13.88 17.71 23.48
C THR A 90 14.58 18.94 24.07
N PRO A 91 15.66 18.79 24.87
CA PRO A 91 16.40 19.92 25.41
C PRO A 91 16.98 20.84 24.32
N ALA A 92 17.09 22.12 24.60
CA ALA A 92 17.68 23.08 23.69
C ALA A 92 19.14 22.71 23.34
N GLY A 93 19.48 22.80 22.05
CA GLY A 93 20.81 22.43 21.53
C GLY A 93 20.98 20.93 21.26
N VAL A 94 19.98 20.08 21.53
CA VAL A 94 20.03 18.64 21.26
C VAL A 94 19.36 18.31 19.93
N THR A 95 19.96 17.39 19.19
CA THR A 95 19.34 16.77 18.01
C THR A 95 18.64 15.50 18.43
N SER A 96 17.34 15.41 18.15
CA SER A 96 16.53 14.23 18.38
C SER A 96 16.62 13.31 17.16
N GLU A 97 16.72 12.01 17.39
CA GLU A 97 16.88 11.00 16.33
C GLU A 97 15.86 9.87 16.54
N GLN A 98 15.25 9.41 15.46
CA GLN A 98 14.31 8.28 15.45
C GLN A 98 14.45 7.49 14.16
N ASN A 99 14.02 6.23 14.13
CA ASN A 99 14.02 5.43 12.91
C ASN A 99 13.02 5.96 11.86
N CYS A 100 13.33 5.74 10.59
CA CYS A 100 12.41 6.02 9.49
C CYS A 100 11.12 5.18 9.61
N PRO A 101 9.95 5.76 9.32
CA PRO A 101 8.70 5.02 9.37
C PRO A 101 8.56 4.05 8.19
N ASP A 102 7.92 2.91 8.43
CA ASP A 102 7.66 1.85 7.43
C ASP A 102 6.36 2.09 6.62
N TYR A 103 6.01 3.35 6.41
CA TYR A 103 4.78 3.77 5.73
C TYR A 103 4.87 3.60 4.22
N PHE A 104 6.07 3.74 3.67
CA PHE A 104 6.34 3.72 2.24
C PHE A 104 7.36 2.62 1.93
N GLN A 105 7.20 1.98 0.77
CA GLN A 105 8.08 0.88 0.33
C GLN A 105 9.50 1.35 -0.02
N ASP A 106 9.66 2.65 -0.30
CA ASP A 106 10.91 3.31 -0.63
C ASP A 106 11.65 3.87 0.59
N PHE A 107 11.14 3.65 1.80
CA PHE A 107 11.80 4.05 3.03
C PHE A 107 12.49 2.83 3.66
N ASP A 108 13.75 2.98 4.08
CA ASP A 108 14.47 1.98 4.90
C ASP A 108 14.26 2.28 6.40
N PRO A 109 13.49 1.45 7.14
CA PRO A 109 13.27 1.66 8.58
C PRO A 109 14.54 1.56 9.44
N SER A 110 15.63 1.02 8.88
CA SER A 110 16.92 0.92 9.55
C SER A 110 17.68 2.26 9.60
N GLU A 111 17.32 3.20 8.73
CA GLU A 111 17.92 4.53 8.68
C GLU A 111 17.30 5.47 9.71
N LEU A 112 17.99 6.57 9.98
CA LEU A 112 17.62 7.54 11.01
C LEU A 112 17.08 8.84 10.40
N VAL A 113 16.07 9.38 11.07
CA VAL A 113 15.48 10.69 10.86
C VAL A 113 15.95 11.59 11.98
N THR A 114 16.39 12.80 11.64
CA THR A 114 16.91 13.75 12.64
C THR A 114 16.08 15.03 12.69
N LYS A 115 15.86 15.55 13.90
CA LYS A 115 15.19 16.83 14.14
C LYS A 115 15.98 17.64 15.15
N ILE A 116 16.35 18.85 14.74
CA ILE A 116 17.26 19.70 15.50
C ILE A 116 16.45 20.65 16.40
N CYS A 117 16.71 20.60 17.71
CA CYS A 117 16.26 21.62 18.65
C CYS A 117 17.34 22.69 18.79
N THR A 118 17.00 23.94 18.46
CA THR A 118 17.95 25.06 18.58
C THR A 118 18.24 25.38 20.05
N GLU A 119 19.35 26.07 20.32
CA GLU A 119 19.70 26.55 21.66
C GLU A 119 18.65 27.49 22.26
N SER A 120 17.81 28.10 21.42
CA SER A 120 16.70 28.95 21.86
C SER A 120 15.46 28.20 22.34
N GLY A 121 15.44 26.85 22.26
CA GLY A 121 14.27 26.03 22.58
C GLY A 121 13.22 25.98 21.48
N ASN A 122 13.59 26.32 20.24
CA ASN A 122 12.70 26.25 19.07
C ASN A 122 13.17 25.18 18.10
N TRP A 123 12.23 24.50 17.43
CA TRP A 123 12.56 23.56 16.37
C TRP A 123 13.21 24.27 15.18
N PHE A 124 14.19 23.63 14.54
CA PHE A 124 14.88 24.16 13.38
C PHE A 124 13.91 24.50 12.24
N LEU A 125 14.08 25.70 11.69
CA LEU A 125 13.33 26.20 10.53
C LEU A 125 14.18 26.06 9.28
N HIS A 126 13.63 25.46 8.24
CA HIS A 126 14.32 25.33 6.97
C HIS A 126 14.54 26.71 6.31
N PRO A 127 15.76 27.05 5.86
CA PRO A 127 16.12 28.42 5.48
C PRO A 127 15.32 28.97 4.30
N VAL A 128 14.82 28.11 3.41
CA VAL A 128 14.07 28.53 2.22
C VAL A 128 12.56 28.61 2.49
N SER A 129 12.00 27.67 3.25
CA SER A 129 10.55 27.57 3.47
C SER A 129 10.09 28.24 4.76
N ASN A 130 11.04 28.58 5.65
CA ASN A 130 10.81 29.17 6.97
C ASN A 130 9.77 28.41 7.80
N ARG A 131 9.75 27.08 7.64
CA ARG A 131 8.88 26.15 8.37
C ARG A 131 9.73 25.18 9.15
N THR A 132 9.18 24.70 10.26
CA THR A 132 9.77 23.62 11.03
C THR A 132 10.06 22.43 10.12
N TRP A 133 11.27 21.93 10.18
CA TRP A 133 11.73 20.87 9.29
C TRP A 133 12.30 19.68 10.07
N THR A 134 12.29 18.54 9.41
CA THR A 134 12.79 17.26 9.89
C THR A 134 13.57 16.65 8.73
N ASN A 135 14.76 16.11 9.01
CA ASN A 135 15.61 15.56 7.98
C ASN A 135 15.27 14.09 7.71
N TYR A 136 14.62 13.84 6.57
CA TYR A 136 14.27 12.51 6.07
C TYR A 136 15.16 12.03 4.91
N THR A 137 16.27 12.71 4.61
CA THR A 137 17.08 12.38 3.41
C THR A 137 17.59 10.95 3.44
N LEU A 138 18.06 10.50 4.62
CA LEU A 138 18.62 9.16 4.80
C LEU A 138 17.61 8.04 4.54
N CYS A 139 16.31 8.28 4.74
CA CYS A 139 15.28 7.23 4.61
C CYS A 139 15.17 6.64 3.19
N ASN A 140 15.48 7.44 2.16
CA ASN A 140 15.37 7.00 0.77
C ASN A 140 16.75 6.75 0.11
N GLU A 141 17.86 6.94 0.83
CA GLU A 141 19.20 6.88 0.21
C GLU A 141 19.55 5.46 -0.28
N ARG A 142 19.32 4.43 0.55
CA ARG A 142 19.71 3.04 0.24
C ARG A 142 18.82 2.34 -0.80
N ILE A 143 17.54 2.68 -0.87
CA ILE A 143 16.60 2.04 -1.81
C ILE A 143 16.95 2.40 -3.27
N ASN A 144 17.50 3.60 -3.51
CA ASN A 144 17.92 4.02 -4.84
C ASN A 144 19.00 3.07 -5.43
N GLU A 145 19.90 2.56 -4.59
CA GLU A 145 20.95 1.61 -4.98
C GLU A 145 20.39 0.19 -5.16
N GLY A 146 19.48 -0.25 -4.26
CA GLY A 146 18.85 -1.57 -4.31
C GLY A 146 17.87 -1.77 -5.47
N ARG A 147 17.19 -0.70 -5.93
CA ARG A 147 16.31 -0.78 -7.11
C ARG A 147 17.09 -0.97 -8.42
N MET A 148 18.35 -0.54 -8.47
CA MET A 148 19.23 -0.75 -9.63
C MET A 148 19.73 -2.19 -9.73
N THR A 149 19.79 -2.92 -8.61
CA THR A 149 20.21 -4.34 -8.57
C THR A 149 19.03 -5.31 -8.68
N ALA A 150 17.79 -4.86 -8.48
CA ALA A 150 16.57 -5.67 -8.60
C ALA A 150 16.01 -5.77 -10.03
N MET A 151 16.86 -5.72 -11.07
CA MET A 151 16.44 -6.08 -12.42
C MET A 151 16.37 -7.61 -12.50
N ASN A 152 15.15 -8.13 -12.69
CA ASN A 152 14.84 -9.56 -12.70
C ASN A 152 15.86 -10.37 -13.55
N PRO A 153 16.68 -11.26 -12.94
CA PRO A 153 17.62 -12.11 -13.68
C PRO A 153 16.92 -12.99 -14.73
N PHE A 154 15.63 -13.26 -14.52
CA PHE A 154 14.81 -14.08 -15.42
C PHE A 154 14.37 -13.34 -16.70
N LEU A 155 14.51 -12.00 -16.80
CA LEU A 155 14.20 -11.24 -18.02
C LEU A 155 15.33 -11.30 -19.07
N PHE A 156 16.55 -11.66 -18.67
CA PHE A 156 17.64 -11.98 -19.60
C PHE A 156 17.63 -13.49 -19.85
N GLY A 157 16.68 -13.93 -20.67
CA GLY A 157 16.57 -15.34 -21.09
C GLY A 157 17.90 -15.86 -21.67
N PRO A 158 18.19 -17.17 -21.54
CA PRO A 158 19.44 -17.74 -22.00
C PRO A 158 19.50 -17.75 -23.53
N HIS A 159 19.88 -16.63 -24.12
CA HIS A 159 20.14 -16.52 -25.55
C HIS A 159 21.57 -17.02 -25.84
N ARG A 160 21.81 -18.32 -25.66
CA ARG A 160 22.98 -19.00 -26.26
C ARG A 160 22.55 -20.33 -26.85
N THR A 161 22.08 -20.24 -28.09
CA THR A 161 22.10 -21.31 -29.08
C THR A 161 23.49 -21.96 -29.13
N TRP A 162 23.59 -23.23 -28.75
CA TRP A 162 24.76 -24.03 -29.09
C TRP A 162 24.65 -24.42 -30.56
N ILE A 163 25.32 -23.64 -31.40
CA ILE A 163 25.55 -24.00 -32.79
C ILE A 163 26.63 -25.07 -32.78
N VAL A 164 26.25 -26.35 -32.81
CA VAL A 164 27.19 -27.45 -33.02
C VAL A 164 27.53 -27.49 -34.51
N PHE A 165 28.62 -26.82 -34.88
CA PHE A 165 29.25 -26.96 -36.20
C PHE A 165 30.18 -28.18 -36.20
N GLY A 166 29.84 -29.21 -37.00
CA GLY A 166 30.75 -30.19 -37.66
C GLY A 166 31.64 -31.07 -36.76
N LEU A 167 31.91 -32.36 -37.03
CA LEU A 167 31.82 -33.18 -38.24
C LEU A 167 31.85 -34.67 -37.81
N PRO A 168 31.29 -35.60 -38.62
CA PRO A 168 31.36 -37.05 -38.39
C PRO A 168 32.58 -37.67 -39.07
N LEU A 169 33.21 -38.69 -38.46
CA LEU A 169 34.12 -39.74 -39.02
C LEU A 169 34.93 -40.34 -37.83
N HIS A 170 35.23 -41.62 -37.65
CA HIS A 170 34.82 -42.92 -38.19
C HIS A 170 35.65 -43.96 -37.36
N ILE A 171 35.05 -45.12 -37.05
CA ILE A 171 35.66 -46.45 -36.77
C ILE A 171 36.40 -46.77 -35.45
N PHE A 172 36.15 -48.04 -35.06
CA PHE A 172 36.83 -48.94 -34.14
C PHE A 172 36.60 -48.60 -32.66
N GLY A 173 35.85 -49.36 -31.88
CA GLY A 173 35.81 -50.82 -31.78
C GLY A 173 36.04 -51.15 -30.31
N GLU A 174 35.42 -52.24 -29.86
CA GLU A 174 35.59 -52.90 -28.54
C GLU A 174 34.40 -52.80 -27.56
N SER A 175 33.86 -54.01 -27.40
CA SER A 175 32.96 -54.57 -26.41
C SER A 175 32.90 -53.84 -25.06
N PHE A 176 31.72 -53.37 -24.67
CA PHE A 176 31.38 -53.21 -23.26
C PHE A 176 30.35 -54.27 -22.88
N SER A 177 30.83 -55.26 -22.13
CA SER A 177 30.05 -56.31 -21.49
C SER A 177 28.95 -55.74 -20.60
N ILE A 178 27.79 -56.40 -20.67
CA ILE A 178 26.55 -56.14 -19.94
C ILE A 178 26.66 -56.58 -18.47
N LEU A 179 26.06 -55.76 -17.59
CA LEU A 179 25.60 -55.94 -16.19
C LEU A 179 26.51 -56.60 -15.13
N LYS A 180 26.55 -55.91 -13.99
CA LYS A 180 26.97 -56.42 -12.67
C LYS A 180 25.71 -56.54 -11.80
N VAL A 181 25.28 -57.80 -11.61
CA VAL A 181 24.19 -58.34 -10.76
C VAL A 181 22.78 -57.84 -11.06
#